data_AF-A0A9D6JGK5-F1
#
_entry.id   AF-A0A9D6JGK5-F1
#
_cell.length_a   1.000
_cell.length_b   1.000
_cell.length_c   1.000
_cell.angle_alpha   90.00
_cell.angle_beta   90.00
_cell.angle_gamma   90.00
#
_symmetry.space_group_name_H-M   'P 1'
#
loop_
_entity.id
_entity.type
_entity.pdbx_description
1 polymer ?
#
loop_
_entity_poly.entity_id
_entity_poly.type
_entity_poly.pdbx_seq_one_letter_code
_entity_poly.pdbx_strand_id
1 'polypeptide(L)' 'MEALGILAGSGRLPFVAATEARRQGLRVVAVAIKDEADPGLAPEVDAIHWVQVGQLGAVVRALRQEGATDV' A
#
# COMPACT_ATOMS: atom_id res chain seq x y z
N MET A 1 -15.01 6.25 4.96
CA MET A 1 -13.88 5.68 5.71
C MET A 1 -12.63 6.14 5.00
N GLU A 2 -11.78 6.89 5.69
CA GLU A 2 -10.48 7.30 5.18
C GLU A 2 -9.58 6.07 5.11
N ALA A 3 -8.86 5.90 4.00
CA ALA A 3 -7.93 4.79 3.81
C ALA A 3 -6.49 5.31 3.86
N LEU A 4 -5.62 4.58 4.56
CA LEU A 4 -4.19 4.85 4.57
C LEU A 4 -3.53 4.16 3.38
N GLY A 5 -2.84 4.93 2.55
CA GLY A 5 -1.98 4.43 1.50
C GLY A 5 -0.59 4.05 2.05
N ILE A 6 -0.02 2.96 1.55
CA ILE A 6 1.38 2.58 1.81
C ILE A 6 2.07 2.41 0.46
N LEU A 7 3.13 3.17 0.23
CA LEU A 7 4.03 2.93 -0.91
C LEU A 7 5.05 1.86 -0.51
N ALA A 8 4.78 0.63 -0.94
CA ALA A 8 5.59 -0.53 -0.56
C ALA A 8 6.72 -0.74 -1.56
N GLY A 9 7.95 -0.49 -1.10
CA GLY A 9 9.18 -1.02 -1.69
C GLY A 9 9.67 -2.25 -0.92
N SER A 10 10.98 -2.46 -0.92
CA SER A 10 11.60 -3.58 -0.20
C SER A 10 11.64 -3.42 1.33
N GLY A 11 11.85 -4.54 2.03
CA GLY A 11 12.07 -4.58 3.47
C GLY A 11 10.80 -4.75 4.31
N ARG A 12 10.93 -4.56 5.64
CA ARG A 12 9.87 -4.88 6.61
C ARG A 12 8.96 -3.71 6.96
N LEU A 13 9.33 -2.48 6.61
CA LEU A 13 8.56 -1.30 6.98
C LEU A 13 7.10 -1.36 6.48
N PRO A 14 6.80 -1.79 5.23
CA PRO A 14 5.42 -1.89 4.76
C PRO A 14 4.56 -2.83 5.62
N PHE A 15 5.13 -3.95 6.08
CA PHE A 15 4.42 -4.91 6.94
C PHE A 15 4.10 -4.34 8.31
N VAL A 16 5.08 -3.67 8.93
CA VAL A 16 4.91 -3.04 10.25
C VAL A 16 3.86 -1.94 10.17
N ALA A 17 3.93 -1.09 9.14
CA ALA A 17 2.97 -0.02 8.92
C ALA A 17 1.54 -0.57 8.68
N ALA A 18 1.40 -1.58 7.81
CA ALA A 18 0.11 -2.21 7.54
C ALA A 18 -0.49 -2.85 8.80
N THR A 19 0.32 -3.58 9.56
CA THR A 19 -0.13 -4.23 10.81
C THR A 19 -0.64 -3.21 11.81
N GLU A 20 0.13 -2.13 12.03
CA GLU A 20 -0.23 -1.12 13.03
C GLU A 20 -1.43 -0.29 12.60
N ALA A 21 -1.50 0.11 11.33
CA ALA A 21 -2.66 0.84 10.81
C ALA A 21 -3.95 0.02 10.91
N ARG A 22 -3.90 -1.28 10.59
CA ARG A 22 -5.06 -2.19 10.77
C ARG A 22 -5.44 -2.37 12.22
N ARG A 23 -4.46 -2.43 13.15
CA ARG A 23 -4.73 -2.46 14.60
C ARG A 23 -5.46 -1.21 15.08
N GLN A 24 -5.26 -0.07 14.43
CA GLN A 24 -5.98 1.18 14.69
C GLN A 24 -7.35 1.24 13.99
N GLY A 25 -7.76 0.18 13.29
CA GLY A 25 -9.04 0.11 12.58
C GLY A 25 -9.06 0.87 11.26
N LEU A 26 -7.90 1.28 10.74
CA LEU A 26 -7.80 1.92 9.43
C LEU A 26 -7.90 0.88 8.32
N ARG A 27 -8.55 1.27 7.22
CA ARG A 27 -8.45 0.55 5.95
C ARG A 27 -7.08 0.84 5.34
N VAL A 28 -6.34 -0.18 4.96
CA VAL A 28 -4.97 -0.08 4.44
C VAL A 28 -4.92 -0.49 2.98
N VAL A 29 -4.31 0.37 2.16
CA VAL A 29 -4.13 0.16 0.72
C VAL A 29 -2.64 0.21 0.42
N ALA A 30 -2.06 -0.88 -0.08
CA ALA A 30 -0.68 -0.88 -0.55
C ALA A 30 -0.61 -0.59 -2.06
N VAL A 31 0.35 0.25 -2.45
CA VAL A 31 0.85 0.33 -3.82
C VAL A 31 2.27 -0.25 -3.80
N ALA A 32 2.44 -1.45 -4.32
CA ALA A 32 3.64 -2.26 -4.21
C ALA A 32 4.47 -2.22 -5.50
N ILE A 33 5.77 -1.94 -5.36
CA ILE A 33 6.73 -1.94 -6.46
C ILE A 33 7.05 -3.39 -6.81
N LYS A 34 6.69 -3.81 -8.03
CA LYS A 34 6.99 -5.13 -8.57
C LYS A 34 8.50 -5.37 -8.54
N ASP A 35 8.88 -6.60 -8.19
CA ASP A 35 10.27 -7.07 -8.07
C ASP A 35 11.07 -6.46 -6.89
N GLU A 36 10.51 -5.51 -6.14
CA GLU A 36 11.09 -4.97 -4.89
C GLU A 36 10.27 -5.34 -3.64
N ALA A 37 8.95 -5.18 -3.71
CA ALA A 37 8.05 -5.46 -2.61
C ALA A 37 7.79 -6.96 -2.48
N ASP A 38 7.71 -7.42 -1.23
CA ASP A 38 7.43 -8.82 -0.92
C ASP A 38 5.95 -9.15 -1.18
N PRO A 39 5.62 -10.17 -2.01
CA PRO A 39 4.25 -10.62 -2.25
C PRO A 39 3.48 -11.04 -0.99
N GLY A 40 4.20 -11.40 0.08
CA GLY A 40 3.63 -11.69 1.39
C GLY A 40 2.93 -10.50 2.04
N LEU A 41 3.08 -9.28 1.52
CA LEU A 41 2.35 -8.09 1.99
C LEU A 41 0.86 -8.14 1.63
N ALA A 42 0.48 -8.84 0.56
CA ALA A 42 -0.91 -8.90 0.08
C ALA A 42 -1.95 -9.30 1.14
N PRO A 43 -1.75 -10.34 1.99
CA PRO A 43 -2.68 -10.67 3.08
C PRO A 43 -2.71 -9.65 4.22
N GLU A 44 -1.69 -8.78 4.34
CA GLU A 44 -1.57 -7.82 5.44
C GLU A 44 -2.32 -6.51 5.19
N VAL A 45 -2.86 -6.30 3.99
CA VAL A 45 -3.59 -5.08 3.58
C VAL A 45 -4.99 -5.40 3.05
N ASP A 46 -5.86 -4.39 2.99
CA ASP A 46 -7.22 -4.55 2.45
C ASP A 46 -7.27 -4.50 0.92
N ALA A 47 -6.31 -3.81 0.31
CA ALA A 47 -6.11 -3.77 -1.14
C ALA A 47 -4.62 -3.63 -1.49
N ILE A 48 -4.19 -4.25 -2.59
CA ILE A 48 -2.83 -4.13 -3.11
C ILE A 48 -2.83 -3.86 -4.61
N HIS A 49 -2.04 -2.88 -5.03
CA HIS A 49 -1.85 -2.49 -6.43
C HIS A 49 -0.38 -2.63 -6.80
N TRP A 50 -0.07 -3.46 -7.79
CA TRP A 50 1.30 -3.68 -8.25
C TRP A 50 1.66 -2.69 -9.35
N VAL A 51 2.78 -1.99 -9.18
CA VAL A 51 3.30 -1.00 -10.14
C VAL A 51 4.78 -1.26 -10.42
N GLN A 52 5.30 -0.74 -11.52
CA GLN A 52 6.75 -0.72 -11.78
C GLN A 52 7.38 0.59 -11.30
N VAL A 53 8.70 0.55 -11.10
CA VAL A 53 9.50 1.74 -10.76
C VAL A 53 9.28 2.86 -11.78
N GLY A 54 9.14 4.10 -11.28
CA GLY A 54 8.93 5.29 -12.11
C GLY A 54 7.47 5.54 -12.54
N GLN A 55 6.53 4.64 -12.23
CA GLN A 55 5.12 4.80 -12.60
C GLN A 55 4.31 5.68 -11.61
N LEU A 56 4.78 6.90 -11.33
CA LEU A 56 4.12 7.80 -10.38
C LEU A 56 2.64 8.04 -10.71
N GLY A 57 2.29 8.15 -11.99
CA GLY A 57 0.89 8.31 -12.43
C GLY A 57 0.00 7.10 -12.09
N ALA A 58 0.57 5.89 -12.10
CA ALA A 58 -0.16 4.68 -11.70
C ALA A 58 -0.35 4.65 -10.18
N VAL A 59 0.67 5.06 -9.41
CA VAL A 59 0.59 5.18 -7.95
C VAL A 59 -0.54 6.12 -7.53
N VAL A 60 -0.55 7.34 -8.07
CA VAL A 60 -1.58 8.34 -7.76
C VAL A 60 -2.98 7.85 -8.16
N ARG A 61 -3.09 7.14 -9.29
CA ARG A 61 -4.37 6.59 -9.75
C ARG A 61 -4.88 5.50 -8.80
N ALA A 62 -4.03 4.58 -8.38
CA ALA A 62 -4.39 3.51 -7.45
C ALA A 62 -4.88 4.07 -6.11
N LEU A 63 -4.15 5.02 -5.52
CA LEU A 63 -4.54 5.66 -4.26
C LEU A 63 -5.90 6.37 -4.38
N ARG A 64 -6.12 7.13 -5.46
CA ARG A 64 -7.39 7.81 -5.72
C ARG A 64 -8.55 6.85 -5.93
N GLN A 65 -8.34 5.74 -6.64
CA GLN A 65 -9.37 4.72 -6.87
C GLN A 65 -9.82 4.08 -5.55
N GLU A 66 -8.91 3.94 -4.60
CA GLU A 66 -9.19 3.37 -3.29
C GLU A 66 -9.71 4.38 -2.26
N GLY A 67 -9.73 5.66 -2.62
CA GLY A 67 -10.11 6.75 -1.72
C GLY A 67 -9.10 7.01 -0.61
N ALA A 68 -7.82 6.67 -0.83
CA ALA A 68 -6.75 6.95 0.12
C ALA A 68 -6.35 8.43 0.02
N THR A 69 -6.46 9.13 1.15
CA THR A 69 -6.17 10.58 1.28
C THR A 69 -4.83 10.86 1.95
N ASP A 70 -4.29 9.87 2.65
CA ASP A 70 -3.07 9.93 3.44
C ASP A 70 -2.12 8.80 3.03
N VAL A 71 -0.81 9.06 3.01
CA VAL A 71 0.26 8.15 2.54
C VAL A 71 1.47 8.23 3.46
#